data_AF-A0A9E7IJ56-F1
#
_entry.id   AF-A0A9E7IJ56-F1
#
_cell.length_a   1.000
_cell.length_b   1.000
_cell.length_c   1.000
_cell.angle_alpha   90.00
_cell.angle_beta   90.00
_cell.angle_gamma   90.00
#
_symmetry.space_group_name_H-M   'P 1'
#
loop_
_entity.id
_entity.type
_entity.pdbx_description
1 polymer ?
#
loop_
_entity_poly.entity_id
_entity_poly.type
_entity_poly.pdbx_seq_one_letter_code
_entity_poly.pdbx_strand_id
1 'polypeptide(L)'
;MDPSRSFIKDVKRIIIKVGTAVVTRADGRLALGRLGALCEQVKELNSSGFEVILVTSGAVGAGRQRLRFRKLVNSSFADLQKPQVELDGKACAALDVTSSQLLVTDSDFKDPNFRMQLCQTVKSLLALKVIPVFNENDAISTRRAPYEISFLANSIRVLADMEDPICRVLKRTELADGLILEKTSCPLGVLLIVFESRPDALVQIASLAVRSGNGLLLKGGKEAMRSNAILHKVITGAIPDVVGEKLIGLVTSRDEIPDLLKLDDVIDLVIPRGSNKLVTQIKESTKIPVLGHADGICHVYIDKSADMQMAKCIVLDAKTDYPAACNAMETLLVHKDLLKTEGLNDLLTELKSEGVALYGGSIASLEYGIPEAPSFHHEYNSMACTIEVVDDIHSAIDHIHQYGSAHTDCIVTEDLAAAEIFLHQVDSAAVFHNASTRFCDGARFGLGAEVGISTSRIHARGPVGVEGLLTTRWILRGNGQVVDGDKGVVYTHRNLPL
;
A
#
# COMPACT_ATOMS: atom_id res chain seq x y z
N MET A 1 -24.84 9.28 -8.79
CA MET A 1 -25.45 10.36 -7.98
C MET A 1 -26.82 10.67 -8.58
N ASP A 2 -27.85 10.76 -7.75
CA ASP A 2 -29.20 11.18 -8.17
C ASP A 2 -29.15 12.62 -8.76
N PRO A 3 -29.45 12.80 -10.06
CA PRO A 3 -29.41 14.11 -10.71
C PRO A 3 -30.50 15.07 -10.23
N SER A 4 -31.56 14.57 -9.59
CA SER A 4 -32.67 15.40 -9.08
C SER A 4 -32.29 16.18 -7.81
N ARG A 5 -31.26 15.73 -7.08
CA ARG A 5 -30.84 16.28 -5.78
C ARG A 5 -32.00 16.47 -4.79
N SER A 6 -33.05 15.66 -4.92
CA SER A 6 -34.27 15.73 -4.11
C SER A 6 -33.99 15.70 -2.60
N PHE A 7 -32.99 14.93 -2.18
CA PHE A 7 -32.51 14.81 -0.80
C PHE A 7 -32.01 16.13 -0.17
N ILE A 8 -31.70 17.16 -0.97
CA ILE A 8 -31.22 18.45 -0.46
C ILE A 8 -32.35 19.30 0.15
N LYS A 9 -33.61 19.05 -0.23
CA LYS A 9 -34.75 19.89 0.20
C LYS A 9 -34.96 19.92 1.72
N ASP A 10 -34.58 18.85 2.42
CA ASP A 10 -34.80 18.70 3.87
C ASP A 10 -33.50 18.88 4.70
N VAL A 11 -32.43 19.36 4.07
CA VAL A 11 -31.13 19.49 4.74
C VAL A 11 -31.07 20.74 5.61
N LYS A 12 -30.88 20.55 6.91
CA LYS A 12 -30.69 21.65 7.88
C LYS A 12 -29.25 22.15 7.96
N ARG A 13 -28.27 21.30 7.62
CA ARG A 13 -26.83 21.59 7.79
C ARG A 13 -26.05 21.47 6.49
N ILE A 14 -25.29 22.51 6.18
CA ILE A 14 -24.46 22.61 4.97
C ILE A 14 -22.99 22.65 5.37
N ILE A 15 -22.20 21.73 4.84
CA ILE A 15 -20.74 21.73 4.98
C ILE A 15 -20.14 22.24 3.67
N ILE A 16 -19.46 23.39 3.75
CA ILE A 16 -18.86 24.04 2.59
C ILE A 16 -17.36 23.80 2.63
N LYS A 17 -16.85 23.00 1.67
CA LYS A 17 -15.42 22.78 1.51
C LYS A 17 -14.84 23.76 0.49
N VAL A 18 -13.84 24.53 0.91
CA VAL A 18 -13.16 25.55 0.11
C VAL A 18 -11.73 25.10 -0.17
N GLY A 19 -11.49 24.73 -1.43
CA GLY A 19 -10.16 24.35 -1.91
C GLY A 19 -9.21 25.54 -2.05
N THR A 20 -7.90 25.28 -2.00
CA THR A 20 -6.85 26.31 -2.18
C THR A 20 -7.01 27.07 -3.50
N ALA A 21 -7.48 26.41 -4.58
CA ALA A 21 -7.71 27.05 -5.88
C ALA A 21 -8.86 28.09 -5.87
N VAL A 22 -9.81 27.96 -4.95
CA VAL A 22 -10.90 28.93 -4.78
C VAL A 22 -10.39 30.16 -4.04
N VAL A 23 -9.60 29.94 -2.99
CA VAL A 23 -9.08 31.02 -2.13
C VAL A 23 -7.84 31.72 -2.67
N THR A 24 -7.12 31.15 -3.64
CA THR A 24 -5.90 31.73 -4.23
C THR A 24 -6.00 31.91 -5.74
N ARG A 25 -5.38 32.96 -6.27
CA ARG A 25 -5.20 33.21 -7.71
C ARG A 25 -4.01 32.37 -8.22
N ALA A 26 -3.85 32.30 -9.55
CA ALA A 26 -2.75 31.57 -10.19
C ALA A 26 -1.35 32.07 -9.75
N ASP A 27 -1.24 33.33 -9.35
CA ASP A 27 -0.03 33.95 -8.80
C ASP A 27 0.25 33.58 -7.33
N GLY A 28 -0.66 32.85 -6.68
CA GLY A 28 -0.59 32.44 -5.27
C GLY A 28 -1.08 33.49 -4.27
N ARG A 29 -1.57 34.65 -4.71
CA ARG A 29 -2.20 35.66 -3.83
C ARG A 29 -3.63 35.26 -3.49
N LEU A 30 -4.13 35.73 -2.34
CA LEU A 30 -5.53 35.54 -1.96
C LEU A 30 -6.47 36.17 -3.00
N ALA A 31 -7.48 35.40 -3.40
CA ALA A 31 -8.52 35.85 -4.32
C ALA A 31 -9.63 36.58 -3.54
N LEU A 32 -9.31 37.78 -3.05
CA LEU A 32 -10.20 38.56 -2.15
C LEU A 32 -11.63 38.73 -2.69
N GLY A 33 -11.80 38.97 -4.00
CA GLY A 33 -13.14 39.06 -4.60
C GLY A 33 -13.94 37.75 -4.53
N ARG A 34 -13.30 36.59 -4.73
CA ARG A 34 -13.95 35.28 -4.57
C ARG A 34 -14.25 34.95 -3.11
N LEU A 35 -13.35 35.35 -2.21
CA LEU A 35 -13.55 35.20 -0.77
C LEU A 35 -14.71 36.06 -0.27
N GLY A 36 -14.84 37.30 -0.75
CA GLY A 36 -15.96 38.19 -0.44
C GLY A 36 -17.29 37.60 -0.88
N ALA A 37 -17.41 37.18 -2.15
CA ALA A 37 -18.62 36.55 -2.68
C ALA A 37 -18.99 35.26 -1.92
N LEU A 38 -17.99 34.47 -1.50
CA LEU A 38 -18.22 33.29 -0.69
C LEU A 38 -18.76 33.65 0.71
N CYS A 39 -18.20 34.68 1.35
CA CYS A 39 -18.65 35.12 2.66
C CYS A 39 -20.09 35.67 2.61
N GLU A 40 -20.46 36.38 1.54
CA GLU A 40 -21.83 36.85 1.31
C GLU A 40 -22.82 35.69 1.19
N GLN A 41 -22.51 34.68 0.37
CA GLN A 41 -23.35 33.48 0.23
C GLN A 41 -23.47 32.70 1.54
N VAL A 42 -22.37 32.58 2.29
CA VAL A 42 -22.35 31.94 3.61
C VAL A 42 -23.22 32.71 4.61
N LYS A 43 -23.19 34.05 4.57
CA LYS A 43 -24.04 34.92 5.39
C LYS A 43 -25.52 34.73 5.07
N GLU A 44 -25.85 34.69 3.79
CA GLU A 44 -27.22 34.51 3.32
C GLU A 44 -27.78 33.18 3.83
N LEU A 45 -27.04 32.08 3.64
CA LEU A 45 -27.41 30.75 4.13
C LEU A 45 -27.62 30.73 5.66
N ASN A 46 -26.70 31.31 6.43
CA ASN A 46 -26.81 31.36 7.89
C ASN A 46 -28.02 32.22 8.33
N SER A 47 -28.32 33.30 7.62
CA SER A 47 -29.47 34.18 7.87
C SER A 47 -30.81 33.51 7.53
N SER A 48 -30.82 32.67 6.49
CA SER A 48 -31.98 31.85 6.09
C SER A 48 -32.24 30.64 7.00
N GLY A 49 -31.44 30.46 8.06
CA GLY A 49 -31.66 29.43 9.08
C GLY A 49 -30.92 28.10 8.86
N PHE A 50 -30.01 28.03 7.88
CA PHE A 50 -29.15 26.87 7.70
C PHE A 50 -27.99 26.86 8.69
N GLU A 51 -27.64 25.67 9.20
CA GLU A 51 -26.43 25.45 9.97
C GLU A 51 -25.24 25.32 9.01
N VAL A 52 -24.35 26.31 8.96
CA VAL A 52 -23.21 26.30 8.02
C VAL A 52 -21.92 25.95 8.75
N ILE A 53 -21.17 24.97 8.23
CA ILE A 53 -19.80 24.65 8.63
C ILE A 53 -18.87 24.92 7.46
N LEU A 54 -17.78 25.64 7.70
CA LEU A 54 -16.77 25.92 6.68
C LEU A 54 -15.53 25.04 6.90
N VAL A 55 -15.07 24.37 5.85
CA VAL A 55 -13.82 23.61 5.85
C VAL A 55 -12.90 24.18 4.78
N THR A 56 -11.73 24.68 5.15
CA THR A 56 -10.81 25.38 4.24
C THR A 56 -9.45 24.69 4.18
N SER A 57 -8.81 24.78 3.01
CA SER A 57 -7.40 24.44 2.78
C SER A 57 -6.55 25.69 2.49
N GLY A 58 -7.11 26.87 2.76
CA GLY A 58 -6.53 28.15 2.35
C GLY A 58 -5.24 28.53 3.07
N ALA A 59 -5.01 28.02 4.28
CA ALA A 59 -3.77 28.21 5.04
C ALA A 59 -2.52 27.73 4.27
N VAL A 60 -2.65 26.67 3.46
CA VAL A 60 -1.57 26.18 2.58
C VAL A 60 -1.25 27.20 1.48
N GLY A 61 -2.26 27.85 0.92
CA GLY A 61 -2.10 28.89 -0.09
C GLY A 61 -1.37 30.12 0.46
N ALA A 62 -1.81 30.64 1.60
CA ALA A 62 -1.17 31.76 2.28
C ALA A 62 0.25 31.41 2.78
N GLY A 63 0.45 30.20 3.30
CA GLY A 63 1.75 29.67 3.70
C GLY A 63 2.73 29.54 2.54
N ARG A 64 2.28 29.10 1.35
CA ARG A 64 3.08 29.06 0.12
C ARG A 64 3.56 30.44 -0.30
N GLN A 65 2.73 31.47 -0.16
CA GLN A 65 3.14 32.85 -0.42
C GLN A 65 4.23 33.29 0.57
N ARG A 66 4.04 33.03 1.87
CA ARG A 66 5.03 33.36 2.91
C ARG A 66 6.36 32.64 2.69
N LEU A 67 6.34 31.38 2.26
CA LEU A 67 7.54 30.60 1.93
C LEU A 67 8.20 31.05 0.63
N ARG A 68 7.43 31.44 -0.40
CA ARG A 68 7.96 32.09 -1.61
C ARG A 68 8.59 33.44 -1.30
N PHE A 69 7.94 34.25 -0.46
CA PHE A 69 8.51 35.51 0.06
C PHE A 69 9.78 35.24 0.86
N ARG A 70 9.83 34.23 1.73
CA ARG A 70 11.05 33.85 2.46
C ARG A 70 12.19 33.40 1.51
N LYS A 71 11.86 32.69 0.43
CA LYS A 71 12.84 32.35 -0.63
C LYS A 71 13.36 33.58 -1.39
N LEU A 72 12.51 34.59 -1.63
CA LEU A 72 12.87 35.86 -2.26
C LEU A 72 13.65 36.80 -1.32
N VAL A 73 13.30 36.82 -0.03
CA VAL A 73 13.98 37.62 1.01
C VAL A 73 15.37 37.05 1.30
N ASN A 74 15.56 35.73 1.18
CA ASN A 74 16.89 35.12 1.24
C ASN A 74 17.77 35.41 0.00
N SER A 75 17.27 36.12 -1.02
CA SER A 75 18.05 36.54 -2.20
C SER A 75 18.41 38.03 -2.26
N SER A 76 17.91 38.89 -1.35
CA SER A 76 18.43 40.26 -1.21
C SER A 76 18.05 40.88 0.15
N PHE A 77 19.05 41.08 1.00
CA PHE A 77 18.97 41.85 2.25
C PHE A 77 18.87 43.36 1.93
N ALA A 78 17.67 43.96 1.93
CA ALA A 78 17.56 45.43 1.93
C ALA A 78 16.26 46.02 2.52
N ASP A 79 15.08 45.39 2.40
CA ASP A 79 13.82 46.09 2.72
C ASP A 79 13.12 45.65 4.02
N LEU A 80 13.87 45.66 5.13
CA LEU A 80 13.36 45.38 6.48
C LEU A 80 12.86 46.65 7.19
N GLN A 81 11.97 47.42 6.57
CA GLN A 81 11.26 48.52 7.25
C GLN A 81 9.83 48.71 6.71
N LYS A 82 8.89 47.88 7.18
CA LYS A 82 7.49 48.23 7.48
C LYS A 82 6.72 46.99 7.97
N PRO A 83 6.09 47.00 9.16
CA PRO A 83 5.17 45.96 9.56
C PRO A 83 3.85 46.17 8.79
N GLN A 84 3.61 45.36 7.75
CA GLN A 84 2.29 45.28 7.12
C GLN A 84 1.42 44.30 7.92
N VAL A 85 0.35 44.87 8.48
CA VAL A 85 -0.77 44.30 9.22
C VAL A 85 -1.02 42.80 8.98
N GLU A 86 -1.01 42.04 10.09
CA GLU A 86 -1.44 40.65 10.16
C GLU A 86 -2.86 40.46 9.61
N LEU A 87 -2.99 39.68 8.55
CA LEU A 87 -4.25 39.15 8.04
C LEU A 87 -4.30 37.64 8.33
N ASP A 88 -4.24 37.30 9.62
CA ASP A 88 -4.68 36.01 10.12
C ASP A 88 -6.17 36.14 10.52
N GLY A 89 -7.02 35.26 10.00
CA GLY A 89 -8.42 35.07 10.42
C GLY A 89 -9.44 36.17 10.09
N LYS A 90 -9.04 37.40 9.75
CA LYS A 90 -9.96 38.56 9.66
C LYS A 90 -10.73 38.75 8.36
N ALA A 91 -10.60 37.86 7.35
CA ALA A 91 -11.41 37.99 6.14
C ALA A 91 -12.91 37.86 6.43
N CYS A 92 -13.29 37.05 7.44
CA CYS A 92 -14.67 36.96 7.92
C CYS A 92 -15.04 38.05 8.93
N ALA A 93 -14.07 38.79 9.50
CA ALA A 93 -14.36 39.90 10.42
C ALA A 93 -14.72 41.20 9.69
N ALA A 94 -14.44 41.28 8.38
CA ALA A 94 -14.79 42.42 7.54
C ALA A 94 -16.26 42.41 7.07
N LEU A 95 -16.99 41.33 7.36
CA LEU A 95 -18.40 41.15 7.02
C LEU A 95 -19.10 40.68 8.31
N ASP A 96 -20.28 41.22 8.58
CA ASP A 96 -21.07 41.09 9.81
C ASP A 96 -21.58 39.63 10.06
N VAL A 97 -20.65 38.68 10.16
CA VAL A 97 -20.86 37.23 10.29
C VAL A 97 -19.98 36.74 11.43
N THR A 98 -20.59 36.26 12.51
CA THR A 98 -19.84 35.67 13.62
C THR A 98 -19.32 34.30 13.20
N SER A 99 -17.99 34.15 13.15
CA SER A 99 -17.32 32.89 12.83
C SER A 99 -16.31 32.54 13.92
N SER A 100 -16.05 31.25 14.10
CA SER A 100 -15.07 30.75 15.07
C SER A 100 -14.18 29.72 14.39
N GLN A 101 -12.88 29.99 14.39
CA GLN A 101 -11.89 29.02 13.91
C GLN A 101 -11.68 27.94 14.97
N LEU A 102 -11.87 26.69 14.58
CA LEU A 102 -11.58 25.52 15.40
C LEU A 102 -10.27 24.90 14.92
N LEU A 103 -9.26 24.94 15.78
CA LEU A 103 -8.03 24.19 15.61
C LEU A 103 -8.30 22.75 16.02
N VAL A 104 -7.95 21.82 15.14
CA VAL A 104 -8.14 20.38 15.36
C VAL A 104 -6.84 19.63 15.09
N THR A 105 -6.67 18.51 15.77
CA THR A 105 -5.54 17.61 15.66
C THR A 105 -6.02 16.22 15.26
N ASP A 106 -5.11 15.32 14.89
CA ASP A 106 -5.44 13.93 14.58
C ASP A 106 -6.18 13.23 15.74
N SER A 107 -5.80 13.57 16.99
CA SER A 107 -6.37 13.01 18.21
C SER A 107 -7.84 13.37 18.38
N ASP A 108 -8.28 14.55 17.92
CA ASP A 108 -9.68 14.98 18.02
C ASP A 108 -10.63 14.10 17.20
N PHE A 109 -10.11 13.34 16.22
CA PHE A 109 -10.90 12.43 15.39
C PHE A 109 -10.76 10.96 15.82
N LYS A 110 -9.58 10.57 16.33
CA LYS A 110 -9.27 9.20 16.74
C LYS A 110 -9.79 8.85 18.14
N ASP A 111 -9.67 9.77 19.09
CA ASP A 111 -10.13 9.54 20.45
C ASP A 111 -11.65 9.78 20.54
N PRO A 112 -12.46 8.78 20.98
CA PRO A 112 -13.90 8.94 21.09
C PRO A 112 -14.34 10.09 22.00
N ASN A 113 -13.61 10.38 23.08
CA ASN A 113 -13.91 11.45 24.02
C ASN A 113 -13.63 12.83 23.41
N PHE A 114 -12.47 13.02 22.78
CA PHE A 114 -12.17 14.27 22.09
C PHE A 114 -13.14 14.50 20.92
N ARG A 115 -13.49 13.46 20.18
CA ARG A 115 -14.49 13.55 19.12
C ARG A 115 -15.85 13.99 19.65
N MET A 116 -16.28 13.46 20.79
CA MET A 116 -17.53 13.90 21.44
C MET A 116 -17.47 15.38 21.86
N GLN A 117 -16.36 15.80 22.48
CA GLN A 117 -16.17 17.20 22.90
C GLN A 117 -16.17 18.15 21.70
N LEU A 118 -15.46 17.81 20.63
CA LEU A 118 -15.46 18.58 19.39
C LEU A 118 -16.87 18.68 18.80
N CYS A 119 -17.60 17.57 18.75
CA CYS A 119 -18.99 17.56 18.27
C CYS A 119 -19.90 18.46 19.13
N GLN A 120 -19.72 18.47 20.46
CA GLN A 120 -20.48 19.35 21.36
C GLN A 120 -20.16 20.81 21.10
N THR A 121 -18.87 21.17 20.99
CA THR A 121 -18.44 22.54 20.66
C THR A 121 -19.04 23.02 19.34
N VAL A 122 -18.99 22.20 18.28
CA VAL A 122 -19.59 22.53 16.98
C VAL A 122 -21.10 22.75 17.11
N LYS A 123 -21.81 21.87 17.82
CA LYS A 123 -23.25 22.01 18.04
C LYS A 123 -23.59 23.30 18.79
N SER A 124 -22.81 23.65 19.82
CA SER A 124 -22.98 24.89 20.58
C SER A 124 -22.75 26.15 19.73
N LEU A 125 -21.70 26.15 18.89
CA LEU A 125 -21.44 27.26 17.97
C LEU A 125 -22.58 27.44 16.97
N LEU A 126 -23.06 26.35 16.36
CA LEU A 126 -24.18 26.38 15.43
C LEU A 126 -25.48 26.88 16.09
N ALA A 127 -25.74 26.47 17.34
CA ALA A 127 -26.90 26.96 18.10
C ALA A 127 -26.84 28.47 18.37
N LEU A 128 -25.64 29.03 18.51
CA LEU A 128 -25.38 30.47 18.63
C LEU A 128 -25.33 31.19 17.27
N LYS A 129 -25.63 30.51 16.16
CA LYS A 129 -25.47 31.00 14.78
C LYS A 129 -24.04 31.43 14.42
N VAL A 130 -23.05 30.92 15.16
CA VAL A 130 -21.63 31.12 14.87
C VAL A 130 -21.17 30.06 13.89
N ILE A 131 -20.51 30.48 12.81
CA ILE A 131 -20.04 29.59 11.75
C ILE A 131 -18.72 28.94 12.17
N PRO A 132 -18.66 27.62 12.41
CA PRO A 132 -17.41 26.93 12.72
C PRO A 132 -16.56 26.82 11.46
N VAL A 133 -15.28 27.19 11.58
CA VAL A 133 -14.30 27.13 10.49
C VAL A 133 -13.19 26.15 10.84
N PHE A 134 -13.05 25.09 10.05
CA PHE A 134 -11.98 24.10 10.16
C PHE A 134 -10.93 24.31 9.08
N ASN A 135 -9.65 24.18 9.42
CA ASN A 135 -8.61 23.94 8.42
C ASN A 135 -8.33 22.45 8.31
N GLU A 136 -8.57 21.87 7.13
CA GLU A 136 -8.43 20.42 6.92
C GLU A 136 -7.01 19.91 7.17
N ASN A 137 -6.02 20.79 7.07
CA ASN A 137 -4.62 20.42 7.29
C ASN A 137 -4.24 20.35 8.77
N ASP A 138 -4.99 20.99 9.68
CA ASP A 138 -4.63 21.02 11.11
C ASP A 138 -4.64 19.58 11.66
N ALA A 139 -5.67 18.80 11.29
CA ALA A 139 -5.87 17.40 11.68
C ALA A 139 -4.73 16.45 11.24
N ILE A 140 -3.97 16.81 10.21
CA ILE A 140 -2.88 15.99 9.68
C ILE A 140 -1.50 16.60 9.88
N SER A 141 -1.41 17.87 10.27
CA SER A 141 -0.15 18.62 10.38
C SER A 141 0.76 18.13 11.51
N THR A 142 0.19 17.52 12.54
CA THR A 142 0.90 16.94 13.69
C THR A 142 1.19 15.45 13.54
N ARG A 143 0.70 14.82 12.46
CA ARG A 143 1.09 13.43 12.16
C ARG A 143 2.59 13.44 11.88
N ARG A 144 3.36 12.68 12.66
CA ARG A 144 4.73 12.33 12.26
C ARG A 144 4.64 11.80 10.83
N ALA A 145 5.57 12.21 9.96
CA ALA A 145 5.66 11.61 8.64
C ALA A 145 5.72 10.09 8.85
N PRO A 146 4.84 9.30 8.20
CA PRO A 146 4.75 7.87 8.45
C PRO A 146 6.07 7.13 8.17
N TYR A 147 7.00 7.79 7.47
CA TYR A 147 8.32 7.28 7.16
C TYR A 147 9.37 8.36 7.41
N GLU A 148 10.38 8.04 8.21
CA GLU A 148 11.60 8.83 8.25
C GLU A 148 12.46 8.48 7.02
N ILE A 149 13.03 9.49 6.36
CA ILE A 149 13.98 9.29 5.26
C ILE A 149 15.17 8.41 5.70
N SER A 150 15.50 8.44 7.00
CA SER A 150 16.50 7.56 7.64
C SER A 150 16.20 6.07 7.41
N PHE A 151 14.94 5.66 7.51
CA PHE A 151 14.52 4.28 7.26
C PHE A 151 14.80 3.86 5.82
N LEU A 152 14.37 4.67 4.85
CA LEU A 152 14.62 4.40 3.42
C LEU A 152 16.10 4.33 3.09
N ALA A 153 16.90 5.24 3.66
CA ALA A 153 18.35 5.21 3.49
C ALA A 153 18.98 3.95 4.08
N ASN A 154 18.51 3.50 5.25
CA ASN A 154 18.98 2.25 5.86
C ASN A 154 18.59 1.03 5.02
N SER A 155 17.38 0.96 4.47
CA SER A 155 16.97 -0.12 3.57
C SER A 155 17.87 -0.21 2.33
N ILE A 156 18.27 0.92 1.75
CA ILE A 156 19.23 0.93 0.63
C ILE A 156 20.60 0.39 1.05
N ARG A 157 21.09 0.76 2.24
CA ARG A 157 22.38 0.26 2.74
C ARG A 157 22.37 -1.26 2.92
N VAL A 158 21.28 -1.80 3.47
CA VAL A 158 21.10 -3.26 3.60
C VAL A 158 21.24 -3.94 2.24
N LEU A 159 20.62 -3.40 1.18
CA LEU A 159 20.73 -3.95 -0.18
C LEU A 159 22.14 -3.79 -0.77
N ALA A 160 22.83 -2.69 -0.46
CA ALA A 160 24.19 -2.43 -0.92
C ALA A 160 25.21 -3.40 -0.31
N ASP A 161 24.99 -3.81 0.95
CA ASP A 161 25.88 -4.72 1.69
C ASP A 161 25.63 -6.21 1.38
N MET A 162 24.64 -6.55 0.54
CA MET A 162 24.39 -7.92 0.11
C MET A 162 25.57 -8.50 -0.71
N GLU A 163 25.61 -9.82 -0.89
CA GLU A 163 26.48 -10.47 -1.88
C GLU A 163 26.00 -10.15 -3.30
N ASP A 164 26.92 -9.89 -4.24
CA ASP A 164 26.57 -9.53 -5.62
C ASP A 164 25.80 -10.67 -6.28
N PRO A 165 24.52 -10.46 -6.64
CA PRO A 165 23.69 -11.54 -7.12
C PRO A 165 23.86 -11.78 -8.63
N ILE A 166 24.57 -10.91 -9.35
CA ILE A 166 24.71 -10.96 -10.81
C ILE A 166 25.85 -11.91 -11.21
N CYS A 167 25.65 -12.71 -12.27
CA CYS A 167 26.63 -13.66 -12.80
C CYS A 167 27.09 -14.76 -11.80
N ARG A 168 26.29 -15.03 -10.76
CA ARG A 168 26.54 -16.13 -9.83
C ARG A 168 26.38 -17.47 -10.56
N VAL A 169 27.37 -18.35 -10.46
CA VAL A 169 27.30 -19.69 -11.03
C VAL A 169 26.41 -20.56 -10.13
N LEU A 170 25.30 -21.05 -10.69
CA LEU A 170 24.30 -21.86 -9.99
C LEU A 170 24.49 -23.36 -10.24
N LYS A 171 25.04 -23.70 -11.41
CA LYS A 171 25.35 -25.08 -11.79
C LYS A 171 26.56 -25.08 -12.73
N ARG A 172 27.49 -25.99 -12.52
CA ARG A 172 28.64 -26.23 -13.40
C ARG A 172 28.72 -27.71 -13.74
N THR A 173 28.74 -28.02 -15.03
CA THR A 173 28.79 -29.40 -15.53
C THR A 173 29.77 -29.46 -16.69
N GLU A 174 30.72 -30.38 -16.62
CA GLU A 174 31.49 -30.79 -17.78
C GLU A 174 30.63 -31.77 -18.58
N LEU A 175 30.18 -31.34 -19.75
CA LEU A 175 29.35 -32.17 -20.63
C LEU A 175 30.16 -33.27 -21.29
N ALA A 176 31.39 -32.94 -21.71
CA ALA A 176 32.37 -33.81 -22.36
C ALA A 176 33.77 -33.24 -22.12
N ASP A 177 34.82 -33.92 -22.59
CA ASP A 177 36.20 -33.47 -22.42
C ASP A 177 36.40 -32.01 -22.90
N GLY A 178 36.79 -31.14 -21.97
CA GLY A 178 36.98 -29.71 -22.21
C GLY A 178 35.73 -28.93 -22.64
N LEU A 179 34.51 -29.49 -22.47
CA LEU A 179 33.24 -28.86 -22.81
C LEU A 179 32.46 -28.53 -21.54
N ILE A 180 32.60 -27.29 -21.07
CA ILE A 180 32.11 -26.85 -19.76
C ILE A 180 30.84 -26.02 -19.93
N LEU A 181 29.75 -26.47 -19.31
CA LEU A 181 28.46 -25.79 -19.26
C LEU A 181 28.24 -25.18 -17.87
N GLU A 182 27.96 -23.88 -17.83
CA GLU A 182 27.61 -23.14 -16.62
C GLU A 182 26.20 -22.57 -16.73
N LYS A 183 25.39 -22.71 -15.68
CA LYS A 183 24.15 -21.96 -15.48
C LYS A 183 24.46 -20.79 -14.57
N THR A 184 24.25 -19.56 -15.03
CA THR A 184 24.55 -18.33 -14.25
C THR A 184 23.30 -17.48 -14.05
N SER A 185 23.19 -16.78 -12.92
CA SER A 185 22.20 -15.72 -12.76
C SER A 185 22.48 -14.54 -13.70
N CYS A 186 21.43 -13.87 -14.15
CA CYS A 186 21.52 -12.64 -14.91
C CYS A 186 20.29 -11.76 -14.67
N PRO A 187 20.36 -10.44 -14.90
CA PRO A 187 19.20 -9.56 -14.82
C PRO A 187 18.08 -10.01 -15.76
N LEU A 188 16.84 -9.64 -15.46
CA LEU A 188 15.72 -9.82 -16.37
C LEU A 188 15.88 -8.95 -17.62
N GLY A 189 16.29 -7.70 -17.44
CA GLY A 189 16.44 -6.71 -18.50
C GLY A 189 15.87 -5.36 -18.08
N VAL A 190 14.69 -5.00 -18.60
CA VAL A 190 14.00 -3.73 -18.32
C VAL A 190 12.68 -3.98 -17.57
N LEU A 191 12.53 -3.30 -16.43
CA LEU A 191 11.35 -3.37 -15.58
C LEU A 191 10.47 -2.14 -15.78
N LEU A 192 9.16 -2.33 -15.90
CA LEU A 192 8.17 -1.25 -15.82
C LEU A 192 7.37 -1.38 -14.53
N ILE A 193 7.49 -0.39 -13.65
CA ILE A 193 6.86 -0.44 -12.34
C ILE A 193 5.86 0.71 -12.20
N VAL A 194 4.59 0.34 -12.07
CA VAL A 194 3.45 1.25 -12.01
C VAL A 194 2.90 1.24 -10.59
N PHE A 195 2.95 2.37 -9.89
CA PHE A 195 2.57 2.43 -8.48
C PHE A 195 1.72 3.64 -8.10
N GLU A 196 0.84 3.47 -7.13
CA GLU A 196 -0.07 4.50 -6.60
C GLU A 196 0.42 5.01 -5.24
N SER A 197 0.25 6.32 -4.97
CA SER A 197 0.30 7.01 -3.66
C SER A 197 1.42 6.64 -2.67
N ARG A 198 2.50 5.98 -3.11
CA ARG A 198 3.60 5.47 -2.30
C ARG A 198 4.96 5.95 -2.81
N PRO A 199 5.39 7.19 -2.48
CA PRO A 199 6.69 7.72 -2.93
C PRO A 199 7.88 6.98 -2.31
N ASP A 200 7.70 6.34 -1.15
CA ASP A 200 8.64 5.43 -0.50
C ASP A 200 8.96 4.20 -1.37
N ALA A 201 7.95 3.64 -2.05
CA ALA A 201 8.13 2.51 -2.94
C ALA A 201 9.11 2.82 -4.07
N LEU A 202 9.11 4.06 -4.60
CA LEU A 202 10.05 4.48 -5.65
C LEU A 202 11.50 4.21 -5.24
N VAL A 203 11.86 4.55 -4.00
CA VAL A 203 13.22 4.42 -3.49
C VAL A 203 13.63 2.95 -3.39
N GLN A 204 12.75 2.12 -2.82
CA GLN A 204 12.97 0.68 -2.67
C GLN A 204 13.09 0.00 -4.05
N ILE A 205 12.15 0.29 -4.95
CA ILE A 205 12.12 -0.25 -6.31
C ILE A 205 13.39 0.12 -7.08
N ALA A 206 13.78 1.39 -7.05
CA ALA A 206 15.00 1.85 -7.71
C ALA A 206 16.24 1.13 -7.18
N SER A 207 16.36 0.98 -5.86
CA SER A 207 17.49 0.27 -5.25
C SER A 207 17.53 -1.20 -5.61
N LEU A 208 16.38 -1.89 -5.67
CA LEU A 208 16.27 -3.28 -6.09
C LEU A 208 16.65 -3.45 -7.57
N ALA A 209 16.18 -2.57 -8.45
CA ALA A 209 16.50 -2.64 -9.88
C ALA A 209 18.00 -2.46 -10.12
N VAL A 210 18.62 -1.46 -9.48
CA VAL A 210 20.09 -1.26 -9.56
C VAL A 210 20.83 -2.48 -9.02
N ARG A 211 20.40 -2.99 -7.86
CA ARG A 211 21.07 -4.13 -7.21
C ARG A 211 20.99 -5.43 -8.03
N SER A 212 19.90 -5.60 -8.78
CA SER A 212 19.68 -6.75 -9.67
C SER A 212 20.17 -6.51 -11.09
N GLY A 213 20.78 -5.35 -11.39
CA GLY A 213 21.34 -5.04 -12.71
C GLY A 213 20.30 -4.78 -13.79
N ASN A 214 19.08 -4.40 -13.43
CA ASN A 214 17.98 -4.13 -14.35
C ASN A 214 17.85 -2.64 -14.69
N GLY A 215 17.47 -2.34 -15.93
CA GLY A 215 16.95 -1.04 -16.32
C GLY A 215 15.54 -0.83 -15.76
N LEU A 216 15.16 0.42 -15.48
CA LEU A 216 13.90 0.70 -14.77
C LEU A 216 13.13 1.88 -15.38
N LEU A 217 11.86 1.63 -15.68
CA LEU A 217 10.85 2.65 -15.96
C LEU A 217 9.86 2.72 -14.79
N LEU A 218 9.72 3.91 -14.22
CA LEU A 218 8.84 4.17 -13.09
C LEU A 218 7.65 5.01 -13.52
N LYS A 219 6.45 4.59 -13.11
CA LYS A 219 5.24 5.39 -13.25
C LYS A 219 4.50 5.50 -11.93
N GLY A 220 4.68 6.63 -11.27
CA GLY A 220 3.96 6.94 -10.04
C GLY A 220 2.59 7.60 -10.28
N GLY A 221 1.74 7.58 -9.25
CA GLY A 221 0.48 8.31 -9.21
C GLY A 221 0.66 9.84 -9.26
N LYS A 222 -0.36 10.53 -9.78
CA LYS A 222 -0.34 11.99 -10.00
C LYS A 222 -0.24 12.78 -8.69
N GLU A 223 -0.82 12.23 -7.64
CA GLU A 223 -0.84 12.75 -6.27
C GLU A 223 0.57 12.82 -5.65
N ALA A 224 1.46 11.88 -6.01
CA ALA A 224 2.83 11.81 -5.50
C ALA A 224 3.87 12.43 -6.45
N MET A 225 3.45 13.05 -7.56
CA MET A 225 4.33 13.52 -8.65
C MET A 225 5.52 14.37 -8.17
N ARG A 226 5.31 15.34 -7.28
CA ARG A 226 6.39 16.22 -6.79
C ARG A 226 7.40 15.47 -5.91
N SER A 227 6.90 14.56 -5.07
CA SER A 227 7.75 13.72 -4.22
C SER A 227 8.55 12.74 -5.07
N ASN A 228 7.91 12.10 -6.05
CA ASN A 228 8.58 11.19 -6.97
C ASN A 228 9.65 11.90 -7.79
N ALA A 229 9.38 13.12 -8.26
CA ALA A 229 10.35 13.90 -9.05
C ALA A 229 11.61 14.25 -8.24
N ILE A 230 11.47 14.65 -6.96
CA ILE A 230 12.65 14.97 -6.15
C ILE A 230 13.42 13.72 -5.75
N LEU A 231 12.72 12.62 -5.41
CA LEU A 231 13.36 11.35 -5.07
C LEU A 231 14.10 10.77 -6.27
N HIS A 232 13.46 10.75 -7.44
CA HIS A 232 14.09 10.34 -8.70
C HIS A 232 15.35 11.15 -8.98
N LYS A 233 15.29 12.49 -8.87
CA LYS A 233 16.45 13.36 -9.06
C LYS A 233 17.60 13.05 -8.10
N VAL A 234 17.30 12.79 -6.83
CA VAL A 234 18.33 12.46 -5.83
C VAL A 234 18.98 11.11 -6.16
N ILE A 235 18.18 10.12 -6.53
CA ILE A 235 18.67 8.78 -6.87
C ILE A 235 19.50 8.81 -8.15
N THR A 236 19.01 9.41 -9.23
CA THR A 236 19.75 9.48 -10.49
C THR A 236 21.01 10.34 -10.37
N GLY A 237 20.98 11.39 -9.55
CA GLY A 237 22.18 12.19 -9.24
C GLY A 237 23.24 11.44 -8.42
N ALA A 238 22.92 10.28 -7.85
CA ALA A 238 23.89 9.41 -7.17
C ALA A 238 24.44 8.29 -8.08
N ILE A 239 23.87 8.08 -9.27
CA ILE A 239 24.33 7.08 -10.23
C ILE A 239 25.60 7.61 -10.92
N PRO A 240 26.71 6.84 -10.96
CA PRO A 240 27.92 7.27 -11.66
C PRO A 240 27.72 7.45 -13.17
N ASP A 241 28.38 8.45 -13.75
CA ASP A 241 28.27 8.79 -15.18
C ASP A 241 28.56 7.60 -16.13
N VAL A 242 29.42 6.66 -15.73
CA VAL A 242 29.75 5.45 -16.50
C VAL A 242 28.54 4.51 -16.72
N VAL A 243 27.56 4.53 -15.82
CA VAL A 243 26.33 3.72 -15.94
C VAL A 243 25.30 4.45 -16.80
N GLY A 244 25.33 5.79 -16.79
CA GLY A 244 24.47 6.66 -17.57
C GLY A 244 23.19 7.06 -16.83
N GLU A 245 22.80 8.33 -17.00
CA GLU A 245 21.63 8.94 -16.34
C GLU A 245 20.29 8.30 -16.72
N LYS A 246 20.25 7.53 -17.81
CA LYS A 246 19.05 6.92 -18.37
C LYS A 246 18.69 5.55 -17.79
N LEU A 247 19.48 5.03 -16.83
CA LEU A 247 19.19 3.74 -16.18
C LEU A 247 17.79 3.70 -15.56
N ILE A 248 17.36 4.82 -14.96
CA ILE A 248 16.07 4.95 -14.29
C ILE A 248 15.27 6.08 -14.94
N GLY A 249 14.23 5.74 -15.70
CA GLY A 249 13.29 6.68 -16.30
C GLY A 249 12.07 6.92 -15.41
N LEU A 250 11.63 8.17 -15.26
CA LEU A 250 10.38 8.54 -14.59
C LEU A 250 9.34 9.03 -15.62
N VAL A 251 8.31 8.23 -15.84
CA VAL A 251 7.18 8.53 -16.72
C VAL A 251 6.23 9.48 -16.00
N THR A 252 5.96 10.64 -16.59
CA THR A 252 5.19 11.72 -15.94
C THR A 252 3.77 11.87 -16.47
N SER A 253 3.49 11.46 -17.71
CA SER A 253 2.15 11.49 -18.28
C SER A 253 1.40 10.18 -18.03
N ARG A 254 0.06 10.24 -17.95
CA ARG A 254 -0.79 9.04 -17.77
C ARG A 254 -1.03 8.33 -19.11
N ASP A 255 -1.06 9.10 -20.19
CA ASP A 255 -1.44 8.62 -21.51
C ASP A 255 -0.35 7.73 -22.14
N GLU A 256 0.86 7.73 -21.58
CA GLU A 256 1.98 6.87 -22.00
C GLU A 256 1.86 5.41 -21.50
N ILE A 257 1.06 5.10 -20.46
CA ILE A 257 1.00 3.73 -19.91
C ILE A 257 0.51 2.71 -20.94
N PRO A 258 -0.62 2.93 -21.65
CA PRO A 258 -1.11 1.97 -22.64
C PRO A 258 -0.12 1.70 -23.78
N ASP A 259 0.73 2.67 -24.11
CA ASP A 259 1.74 2.50 -25.15
C ASP A 259 2.97 1.74 -24.62
N LEU A 260 3.40 2.02 -23.39
CA LEU A 260 4.44 1.23 -22.73
C LEU A 260 4.04 -0.24 -22.56
N LEU A 261 2.77 -0.51 -22.25
CA LEU A 261 2.25 -1.87 -22.10
C LEU A 261 2.20 -2.68 -23.41
N LYS A 262 2.46 -2.05 -24.57
CA LYS A 262 2.58 -2.72 -25.87
C LYS A 262 4.02 -3.05 -26.25
N LEU A 263 5.01 -2.64 -25.46
CA LEU A 263 6.43 -2.82 -25.77
C LEU A 263 6.95 -4.14 -25.20
N ASP A 264 6.33 -5.26 -25.57
CA ASP A 264 6.76 -6.61 -25.18
C ASP A 264 8.06 -7.07 -25.86
N ASP A 265 8.61 -6.23 -26.75
CA ASP A 265 9.93 -6.36 -27.37
C ASP A 265 11.04 -5.63 -26.61
N VAL A 266 10.70 -4.76 -25.64
CA VAL A 266 11.66 -3.91 -24.90
C VAL A 266 11.54 -4.07 -23.39
N ILE A 267 10.34 -4.30 -22.86
CA ILE A 267 10.07 -4.40 -21.42
C ILE A 267 9.86 -5.86 -21.07
N ASP A 268 10.69 -6.38 -20.15
CA ASP A 268 10.72 -7.80 -19.79
C ASP A 268 9.75 -8.15 -18.65
N LEU A 269 9.41 -7.18 -17.78
CA LEU A 269 8.50 -7.41 -16.65
C LEU A 269 7.74 -6.14 -16.26
N VAL A 270 6.43 -6.26 -16.04
CA VAL A 270 5.60 -5.21 -15.45
C VAL A 270 5.24 -5.56 -13.99
N ILE A 271 5.38 -4.61 -13.08
CA ILE A 271 5.02 -4.78 -11.67
C ILE A 271 4.04 -3.68 -11.25
N PRO A 272 2.73 -3.97 -11.16
CA PRO A 272 1.75 -3.05 -10.59
C PRO A 272 1.77 -3.09 -9.05
N ARG A 273 1.91 -1.93 -8.41
CA ARG A 273 1.76 -1.73 -6.95
C ARG A 273 0.65 -0.74 -6.66
N GLY A 274 -0.55 -1.24 -6.40
CA GLY A 274 -1.71 -0.41 -6.11
C GLY A 274 -2.96 -1.25 -5.91
N SER A 275 -4.12 -0.67 -6.19
CA SER A 275 -5.40 -1.37 -6.05
C SER A 275 -5.52 -2.62 -6.94
N ASN A 276 -6.35 -3.59 -6.50
CA ASN A 276 -6.70 -4.79 -7.26
C ASN A 276 -7.14 -4.44 -8.69
N LYS A 277 -7.93 -3.37 -8.83
CA LYS A 277 -8.39 -2.85 -10.12
C LYS A 277 -7.24 -2.45 -11.06
N LEU A 278 -6.20 -1.80 -10.54
CA LEU A 278 -5.02 -1.43 -11.33
C LEU A 278 -4.29 -2.69 -11.81
N VAL A 279 -4.10 -3.66 -10.91
CA VAL A 279 -3.41 -4.92 -11.24
C VAL A 279 -4.17 -5.68 -12.32
N THR A 280 -5.48 -5.87 -12.16
CA THR A 280 -6.33 -6.57 -13.13
C THR A 280 -6.33 -5.85 -14.48
N GLN A 281 -6.48 -4.53 -14.49
CA GLN A 281 -6.44 -3.75 -15.73
C GLN A 281 -5.11 -3.93 -16.47
N ILE A 282 -3.97 -3.89 -15.77
CA ILE A 282 -2.66 -4.09 -16.39
C ILE A 282 -2.53 -5.51 -16.94
N LYS A 283 -2.91 -6.53 -16.16
CA LYS A 283 -2.87 -7.95 -16.59
C LYS A 283 -3.68 -8.18 -17.86
N GLU A 284 -4.84 -7.54 -18.01
CA GLU A 284 -5.69 -7.66 -19.20
C GLU A 284 -5.18 -6.87 -20.41
N SER A 285 -4.30 -5.89 -20.20
CA SER A 285 -3.91 -4.91 -21.23
C SER A 285 -2.53 -5.15 -21.86
N THR A 286 -1.77 -6.16 -21.44
CA THR A 286 -0.39 -6.37 -21.89
C THR A 286 -0.06 -7.84 -22.16
N LYS A 287 0.91 -8.07 -23.06
CA LYS A 287 1.56 -9.37 -23.26
C LYS A 287 2.83 -9.53 -22.43
N ILE A 288 3.34 -8.43 -21.87
CA ILE A 288 4.52 -8.44 -21.00
C ILE A 288 4.17 -9.26 -19.74
N PRO A 289 5.06 -10.13 -19.25
CA PRO A 289 4.84 -10.80 -17.97
C PRO A 289 4.51 -9.79 -16.85
N VAL A 290 3.50 -10.10 -16.04
CA VAL A 290 3.06 -9.25 -14.93
C VAL A 290 3.30 -9.97 -13.60
N LEU A 291 4.10 -9.37 -12.72
CA LEU A 291 4.36 -9.88 -11.37
C LEU A 291 3.55 -9.07 -10.35
N GLY A 292 2.73 -9.77 -9.57
CA GLY A 292 1.92 -9.19 -8.51
C GLY A 292 0.69 -10.03 -8.21
N HIS A 293 0.00 -9.73 -7.11
CA HIS A 293 -1.26 -10.35 -6.73
C HIS A 293 -2.44 -9.43 -7.09
N ALA A 294 -3.56 -10.03 -7.50
CA ALA A 294 -4.79 -9.28 -7.75
C ALA A 294 -5.65 -9.17 -6.49
N ASP A 295 -5.62 -10.16 -5.59
CA ASP A 295 -6.46 -10.23 -4.39
C ASP A 295 -5.67 -10.76 -3.18
N GLY A 296 -6.11 -10.41 -1.98
CA GLY A 296 -5.47 -10.70 -0.69
C GLY A 296 -6.37 -11.44 0.31
N ILE A 297 -7.05 -12.51 -0.12
CA ILE A 297 -7.97 -13.27 0.75
C ILE A 297 -7.17 -14.31 1.53
N CYS A 298 -6.78 -13.93 2.74
CA CYS A 298 -5.96 -14.71 3.65
C CYS A 298 -6.79 -15.36 4.75
N HIS A 299 -6.43 -16.59 5.12
CA HIS A 299 -7.12 -17.36 6.16
C HIS A 299 -6.26 -17.54 7.41
N VAL A 300 -6.92 -17.57 8.57
CA VAL A 300 -6.37 -18.17 9.78
C VAL A 300 -7.30 -19.32 10.18
N TYR A 301 -6.75 -20.52 10.29
CA TYR A 301 -7.45 -21.71 10.74
C TYR A 301 -7.11 -22.04 12.19
N ILE A 302 -8.11 -22.04 13.07
CA ILE A 302 -7.98 -22.49 14.45
C ILE A 302 -8.37 -23.97 14.52
N ASP A 303 -7.37 -24.82 14.69
CA ASP A 303 -7.55 -26.26 14.89
C ASP A 303 -8.08 -26.57 16.30
N LYS A 304 -8.72 -27.73 16.47
CA LYS A 304 -9.27 -28.18 17.77
C LYS A 304 -8.25 -28.24 18.91
N SER A 305 -6.96 -28.38 18.61
CA SER A 305 -5.89 -28.45 19.61
C SER A 305 -5.18 -27.11 19.85
N ALA A 306 -5.67 -26.00 19.28
CA ALA A 306 -5.09 -24.69 19.44
C ALA A 306 -5.03 -24.22 20.91
N ASP A 307 -3.90 -23.64 21.32
CA ASP A 307 -3.90 -22.73 22.47
C ASP A 307 -4.69 -21.46 22.10
N MET A 308 -5.84 -21.29 22.76
CA MET A 308 -6.76 -20.19 22.49
C MET A 308 -6.19 -18.81 22.85
N GLN A 309 -5.23 -18.70 23.78
CA GLN A 309 -4.58 -17.42 24.06
C GLN A 309 -3.65 -17.02 22.92
N MET A 310 -2.88 -17.99 22.39
CA MET A 310 -2.06 -17.78 21.20
C MET A 310 -2.92 -17.47 19.97
N ALA A 311 -3.99 -18.23 19.75
CA ALA A 311 -4.92 -17.98 18.65
C ALA A 311 -5.49 -16.56 18.69
N LYS A 312 -5.87 -16.08 19.88
CA LYS A 312 -6.35 -14.73 20.10
C LYS A 312 -5.32 -13.66 19.71
N CYS A 313 -4.08 -13.78 20.17
CA CYS A 313 -3.02 -12.85 19.78
C CYS A 313 -2.78 -12.84 18.27
N ILE A 314 -2.72 -14.01 17.64
CA ILE A 314 -2.47 -14.16 16.20
C ILE A 314 -3.61 -13.57 15.38
N VAL A 315 -4.87 -13.89 15.70
CA VAL A 315 -6.05 -13.45 14.94
C VAL A 315 -6.26 -11.94 15.06
N LEU A 316 -6.04 -11.37 16.25
CA LEU A 316 -6.10 -9.92 16.43
C LEU A 316 -5.04 -9.22 15.59
N ASP A 317 -3.77 -9.61 15.72
CA ASP A 317 -2.69 -9.02 14.92
C ASP A 317 -2.95 -9.16 13.41
N ALA A 318 -3.39 -10.35 12.98
CA ALA A 318 -3.68 -10.65 11.60
C ALA A 318 -4.76 -9.75 10.99
N LYS A 319 -5.74 -9.27 11.78
CA LYS A 319 -6.81 -8.40 11.29
C LYS A 319 -6.60 -6.92 11.60
N THR A 320 -6.16 -6.57 12.80
CA THR A 320 -6.26 -5.19 13.33
C THR A 320 -4.99 -4.35 13.16
N ASP A 321 -3.81 -4.96 12.96
CA ASP A 321 -2.54 -4.24 12.76
C ASP A 321 -2.61 -3.29 11.57
N TYR A 322 -2.98 -3.82 10.40
CA TYR A 322 -3.19 -3.03 9.19
C TYR A 322 -4.28 -3.67 8.31
N PRO A 323 -5.57 -3.38 8.55
CA PRO A 323 -6.69 -4.08 7.90
C PRO A 323 -6.80 -3.90 6.38
N ALA A 324 -6.08 -2.92 5.81
CA ALA A 324 -6.03 -2.67 4.37
C ALA A 324 -4.78 -3.26 3.71
N ALA A 325 -4.01 -4.08 4.43
CA ALA A 325 -2.89 -4.84 3.87
C ALA A 325 -3.41 -6.09 3.17
N CYS A 326 -2.79 -6.47 2.06
CA CYS A 326 -3.16 -7.66 1.27
C CYS A 326 -2.91 -9.00 1.96
N ASN A 327 -2.22 -8.99 3.11
CA ASN A 327 -1.95 -10.14 3.95
C ASN A 327 -2.70 -10.07 5.30
N ALA A 328 -3.66 -9.14 5.43
CA ALA A 328 -4.57 -9.14 6.57
C ALA A 328 -5.50 -10.35 6.49
N MET A 329 -5.85 -10.96 7.63
CA MET A 329 -6.81 -12.06 7.65
C MET A 329 -8.17 -11.55 7.17
N GLU A 330 -8.77 -12.22 6.18
CA GLU A 330 -10.11 -11.92 5.67
C GLU A 330 -11.13 -12.97 6.14
N THR A 331 -10.69 -14.21 6.34
CA THR A 331 -11.54 -15.31 6.83
C THR A 331 -10.88 -16.04 8.00
N LEU A 332 -11.63 -16.19 9.10
CA LEU A 332 -11.30 -17.03 10.24
C LEU A 332 -12.01 -18.38 10.10
N LEU A 333 -11.24 -19.44 9.88
CA LEU A 333 -11.74 -20.81 9.87
C LEU A 333 -11.62 -21.40 11.27
N VAL A 334 -12.69 -22.04 11.74
CA VAL A 334 -12.74 -22.59 13.10
C VAL A 334 -13.16 -24.06 13.06
N HIS A 335 -12.38 -24.93 13.69
CA HIS A 335 -12.75 -26.33 13.83
C HIS A 335 -14.06 -26.46 14.62
N LYS A 336 -15.01 -27.29 14.15
CA LYS A 336 -16.35 -27.46 14.75
C LYS A 336 -16.37 -27.71 16.26
N ASP A 337 -15.40 -28.46 16.78
CA ASP A 337 -15.28 -28.77 18.21
C ASP A 337 -15.07 -27.52 19.09
N LEU A 338 -14.67 -26.38 18.51
CA LEU A 338 -14.45 -25.13 19.22
C LEU A 338 -15.69 -24.22 19.32
N LEU A 339 -16.74 -24.47 18.53
CA LEU A 339 -17.94 -23.62 18.41
C LEU A 339 -18.56 -23.17 19.74
N LYS A 340 -18.47 -24.02 20.78
CA LYS A 340 -19.12 -23.77 22.08
C LYS A 340 -18.11 -23.60 23.22
N THR A 341 -16.85 -23.33 22.89
CA THR A 341 -15.81 -23.10 23.88
C THR A 341 -15.81 -21.65 24.36
N GLU A 342 -15.50 -21.44 25.64
CA GLU A 342 -15.34 -20.08 26.19
C GLU A 342 -14.23 -19.31 25.46
N GLY A 343 -13.12 -19.97 25.12
CA GLY A 343 -12.00 -19.35 24.42
C GLY A 343 -12.38 -18.75 23.06
N LEU A 344 -13.24 -19.43 22.28
CA LEU A 344 -13.72 -18.88 21.01
C LEU A 344 -14.66 -17.69 21.24
N ASN A 345 -15.60 -17.79 22.19
CA ASN A 345 -16.51 -16.70 22.53
C ASN A 345 -15.76 -15.43 22.97
N ASP A 346 -14.69 -15.60 23.75
CA ASP A 346 -13.83 -14.51 24.20
C ASP A 346 -13.11 -13.84 23.01
N LEU A 347 -12.56 -14.64 22.10
CA LEU A 347 -11.92 -14.14 20.87
C LEU A 347 -12.90 -13.32 20.01
N LEU A 348 -14.10 -13.84 19.78
CA LEU A 348 -15.11 -13.13 18.97
C LEU A 348 -15.58 -11.84 19.65
N THR A 349 -15.70 -11.86 20.98
CA THR A 349 -16.06 -10.67 21.77
C THR A 349 -15.00 -9.60 21.66
N GLU A 350 -13.73 -9.98 21.70
CA GLU A 350 -12.62 -9.05 21.59
C GLU A 350 -12.48 -8.45 20.19
N LEU A 351 -12.63 -9.26 19.13
CA LEU A 351 -12.69 -8.75 17.76
C LEU A 351 -13.78 -7.69 17.60
N LYS A 352 -14.98 -7.94 18.16
CA LYS A 352 -16.07 -6.94 18.18
C LYS A 352 -15.68 -5.70 18.99
N SER A 353 -14.97 -5.87 20.11
CA SER A 353 -14.53 -4.75 20.95
C SER A 353 -13.49 -3.85 20.27
N GLU A 354 -12.64 -4.42 19.43
CA GLU A 354 -11.70 -3.72 18.55
C GLU A 354 -12.41 -3.08 17.34
N GLY A 355 -13.72 -3.29 17.18
CA GLY A 355 -14.53 -2.71 16.11
C GLY A 355 -14.55 -3.51 14.81
N VAL A 356 -14.17 -4.80 14.85
CA VAL A 356 -14.25 -5.69 13.69
C VAL A 356 -15.69 -6.13 13.45
N ALA A 357 -16.21 -5.86 12.26
CA ALA A 357 -17.50 -6.36 11.81
C ALA A 357 -17.38 -7.84 11.40
N LEU A 358 -18.11 -8.71 12.09
CA LEU A 358 -18.07 -10.15 11.86
C LEU A 358 -19.23 -10.58 10.96
N TYR A 359 -18.89 -11.38 9.96
CA TYR A 359 -19.86 -12.06 9.08
C TYR A 359 -19.68 -13.56 9.22
N GLY A 360 -20.76 -14.34 9.18
CA GLY A 360 -20.69 -15.79 9.35
C GLY A 360 -21.05 -16.54 8.08
N GLY A 361 -20.44 -17.70 7.84
CA GLY A 361 -21.12 -18.73 7.04
C GLY A 361 -22.33 -19.29 7.80
N SER A 362 -23.09 -20.19 7.19
CA SER A 362 -24.44 -20.55 7.68
C SER A 362 -24.46 -21.02 9.14
N ILE A 363 -23.45 -21.78 9.58
CA ILE A 363 -23.36 -22.28 10.96
C ILE A 363 -23.00 -21.14 11.93
N ALA A 364 -21.94 -20.37 11.63
CA ALA A 364 -21.48 -19.29 12.47
C ALA A 364 -22.51 -18.15 12.59
N SER A 365 -23.21 -17.84 11.49
CA SER A 365 -24.31 -16.87 11.43
C SER A 365 -25.43 -17.23 12.41
N LEU A 366 -25.87 -18.49 12.39
CA LEU A 366 -26.93 -19.00 13.27
C LEU A 366 -26.51 -19.00 14.75
N GLU A 367 -25.32 -19.53 15.06
CA GLU A 367 -24.88 -19.74 16.45
C GLU A 367 -24.52 -18.43 17.15
N TYR A 368 -23.96 -17.44 16.44
CA TYR A 368 -23.52 -16.17 17.03
C TYR A 368 -24.42 -14.96 16.72
N GLY A 369 -25.49 -15.17 15.95
CA GLY A 369 -26.41 -14.10 15.56
C GLY A 369 -25.73 -12.97 14.78
N ILE A 370 -24.75 -13.31 13.94
CA ILE A 370 -24.02 -12.37 13.07
C ILE A 370 -24.56 -12.45 11.64
N PRO A 371 -24.47 -11.38 10.82
CA PRO A 371 -24.95 -11.41 9.44
C PRO A 371 -24.23 -12.47 8.60
N GLU A 372 -24.91 -13.02 7.59
CA GLU A 372 -24.25 -13.91 6.63
C GLU A 372 -23.17 -13.19 5.81
N ALA A 373 -22.09 -13.91 5.52
CA ALA A 373 -21.03 -13.43 4.64
C ALA A 373 -21.56 -13.25 3.20
N PRO A 374 -21.20 -12.16 2.51
CA PRO A 374 -21.67 -11.92 1.14
C PRO A 374 -21.09 -12.94 0.14
N SER A 375 -19.89 -13.43 0.42
CA SER A 375 -19.16 -14.45 -0.35
C SER A 375 -18.00 -14.94 0.53
N PHE A 376 -17.64 -16.22 0.42
CA PHE A 376 -16.40 -16.74 1.03
C PHE A 376 -15.14 -16.24 0.30
N HIS A 377 -15.27 -15.87 -0.98
CA HIS A 377 -14.24 -15.18 -1.74
C HIS A 377 -14.51 -13.66 -1.67
N HIS A 378 -14.19 -13.04 -0.53
CA HIS A 378 -14.39 -11.60 -0.31
C HIS A 378 -13.23 -10.99 0.46
N GLU A 379 -12.63 -9.94 -0.09
CA GLU A 379 -11.57 -9.15 0.55
C GLU A 379 -12.18 -7.84 1.07
N TYR A 380 -12.31 -7.71 2.40
CA TYR A 380 -12.96 -6.56 3.04
C TYR A 380 -12.07 -5.31 3.07
N ASN A 381 -10.74 -5.47 3.12
CA ASN A 381 -9.77 -4.37 3.20
C ASN A 381 -10.09 -3.34 4.30
N SER A 382 -10.70 -3.80 5.39
CA SER A 382 -11.23 -2.98 6.48
C SER A 382 -11.33 -3.80 7.76
N MET A 383 -11.84 -3.18 8.83
CA MET A 383 -12.13 -3.85 10.10
C MET A 383 -13.36 -4.75 9.97
N ALA A 384 -13.25 -5.78 9.14
CA ALA A 384 -14.26 -6.79 8.92
C ALA A 384 -13.60 -8.13 8.51
N CYS A 385 -14.26 -9.24 8.88
CA CYS A 385 -13.85 -10.58 8.44
C CYS A 385 -15.03 -11.55 8.43
N THR A 386 -14.86 -12.65 7.71
CA THR A 386 -15.75 -13.81 7.70
C THR A 386 -15.31 -14.81 8.77
N ILE A 387 -16.27 -15.47 9.42
CA ILE A 387 -16.07 -16.63 10.29
C ILE A 387 -16.76 -17.81 9.64
N GLU A 388 -16.01 -18.88 9.40
CA GLU A 388 -16.57 -20.12 8.90
C GLU A 388 -16.17 -21.32 9.75
N VAL A 389 -17.11 -22.23 9.93
CA VAL A 389 -16.90 -23.46 10.71
C VAL A 389 -16.56 -24.59 9.75
N VAL A 390 -15.49 -25.33 10.06
CA VAL A 390 -15.04 -26.47 9.26
C VAL A 390 -14.99 -27.75 10.10
N ASP A 391 -15.23 -28.89 9.46
CA ASP A 391 -15.30 -30.18 10.15
C ASP A 391 -13.95 -30.68 10.67
N ASP A 392 -12.89 -30.44 9.90
CA ASP A 392 -11.53 -30.89 10.15
C ASP A 392 -10.50 -30.08 9.32
N ILE A 393 -9.24 -30.46 9.44
CA ILE A 393 -8.12 -29.84 8.72
C ILE A 393 -8.25 -29.97 7.19
N HIS A 394 -8.77 -31.08 6.67
CA HIS A 394 -8.92 -31.27 5.23
C HIS A 394 -9.98 -30.33 4.67
N SER A 395 -11.08 -30.18 5.39
CA SER A 395 -12.12 -29.20 5.07
C SER A 395 -11.60 -27.76 5.12
N ALA A 396 -10.68 -27.45 6.06
CA ALA A 396 -10.00 -26.15 6.11
C ALA A 396 -9.11 -25.92 4.88
N ILE A 397 -8.32 -26.91 4.48
CA ILE A 397 -7.45 -26.86 3.30
C ILE A 397 -8.29 -26.69 2.02
N ASP A 398 -9.35 -27.48 1.86
CA ASP A 398 -10.25 -27.41 0.72
C ASP A 398 -10.92 -26.03 0.63
N HIS A 399 -11.35 -25.46 1.77
CA HIS A 399 -11.89 -24.10 1.83
C HIS A 399 -10.86 -23.06 1.37
N ILE A 400 -9.62 -23.14 1.87
CA ILE A 400 -8.54 -22.22 1.49
C ILE A 400 -8.24 -22.31 -0.01
N HIS A 401 -8.16 -23.52 -0.58
CA HIS A 401 -7.92 -23.69 -2.02
C HIS A 401 -9.09 -23.19 -2.88
N GLN A 402 -10.32 -23.36 -2.40
CA GLN A 402 -11.51 -22.96 -3.13
C GLN A 402 -11.76 -21.45 -3.09
N TYR A 403 -11.51 -20.81 -1.95
CA TYR A 403 -11.93 -19.43 -1.70
C TYR A 403 -10.79 -18.45 -1.43
N GLY A 404 -9.57 -18.92 -1.14
CA GLY A 404 -8.41 -18.06 -0.96
C GLY A 404 -7.83 -17.51 -2.24
N SER A 405 -6.96 -16.51 -2.10
CA SER A 405 -6.20 -15.93 -3.22
C SER A 405 -4.79 -16.52 -3.37
N ALA A 406 -4.51 -17.61 -2.64
CA ALA A 406 -3.19 -18.24 -2.54
C ALA A 406 -2.09 -17.27 -2.08
N HIS A 407 -2.43 -16.30 -1.22
CA HIS A 407 -1.51 -15.27 -0.70
C HIS A 407 -0.81 -15.75 0.57
N THR A 408 -1.49 -15.68 1.71
CA THR A 408 -0.93 -16.08 3.00
C THR A 408 -1.99 -16.75 3.84
N ASP A 409 -1.72 -17.95 4.34
CA ASP A 409 -2.66 -18.67 5.18
C ASP A 409 -1.93 -19.28 6.38
N CYS A 410 -2.61 -19.34 7.52
CA CYS A 410 -2.02 -19.77 8.79
C CYS A 410 -2.88 -20.83 9.48
N ILE A 411 -2.23 -21.82 10.08
CA ILE A 411 -2.85 -22.71 11.07
C ILE A 411 -2.38 -22.34 12.48
N VAL A 412 -3.31 -22.34 13.43
CA VAL A 412 -3.03 -22.28 14.86
C VAL A 412 -3.37 -23.62 15.50
N THR A 413 -2.35 -24.32 16.01
CA THR A 413 -2.47 -25.67 16.56
C THR A 413 -1.26 -26.04 17.44
N GLU A 414 -1.49 -26.84 18.48
CA GLU A 414 -0.42 -27.51 19.24
C GLU A 414 -0.12 -28.93 18.69
N ASP A 415 -0.98 -29.47 17.82
CA ASP A 415 -0.75 -30.74 17.14
C ASP A 415 0.23 -30.55 15.97
N LEU A 416 1.47 -31.00 16.18
CA LEU A 416 2.53 -30.96 15.17
C LEU A 416 2.17 -31.74 13.90
N ALA A 417 1.43 -32.84 13.99
CA ALA A 417 1.03 -33.60 12.81
C ALA A 417 0.03 -32.80 11.96
N ALA A 418 -0.92 -32.12 12.61
CA ALA A 418 -1.85 -31.22 11.94
C ALA A 418 -1.11 -30.03 11.30
N ALA A 419 -0.15 -29.42 12.02
CA ALA A 419 0.67 -28.34 11.49
C ALA A 419 1.41 -28.76 10.20
N GLU A 420 2.08 -29.90 10.22
CA GLU A 420 2.81 -30.41 9.06
C GLU A 420 1.90 -30.74 7.87
N ILE A 421 0.71 -31.30 8.12
CA ILE A 421 -0.30 -31.53 7.07
C ILE A 421 -0.68 -30.20 6.41
N PHE A 422 -0.99 -29.17 7.21
CA PHE A 422 -1.39 -27.86 6.70
C PHE A 422 -0.27 -27.20 5.90
N LEU A 423 0.95 -27.15 6.44
CA LEU A 423 2.12 -26.53 5.81
C LEU A 423 2.46 -27.16 4.45
N HIS A 424 2.25 -28.48 4.30
CA HIS A 424 2.55 -29.19 3.06
C HIS A 424 1.42 -29.18 2.03
N GLN A 425 0.16 -29.10 2.47
CA GLN A 425 -1.00 -29.23 1.57
C GLN A 425 -1.61 -27.88 1.17
N VAL A 426 -1.49 -26.84 1.99
CA VAL A 426 -1.93 -25.50 1.60
C VAL A 426 -0.99 -24.95 0.53
N ASP A 427 -1.56 -24.52 -0.60
CA ASP A 427 -0.79 -24.11 -1.77
C ASP A 427 -0.89 -22.60 -1.97
N SER A 428 -0.45 -21.88 -0.94
CA SER A 428 -0.37 -20.42 -0.90
C SER A 428 1.08 -19.96 -1.05
N ALA A 429 1.26 -18.68 -1.35
CA ALA A 429 2.60 -18.10 -1.51
C ALA A 429 3.40 -18.10 -0.21
N ALA A 430 2.72 -18.00 0.93
CA ALA A 430 3.27 -18.23 2.25
C ALA A 430 2.27 -19.03 3.09
N VAL A 431 2.77 -20.03 3.84
CA VAL A 431 1.95 -20.84 4.76
C VAL A 431 2.62 -20.82 6.12
N PHE A 432 1.86 -20.50 7.16
CA PHE A 432 2.38 -20.28 8.51
C PHE A 432 1.78 -21.25 9.52
N HIS A 433 2.55 -21.56 10.55
CA HIS A 433 2.11 -22.27 11.75
C HIS A 433 2.34 -21.36 12.95
N ASN A 434 1.29 -21.10 13.73
CA ASN A 434 1.36 -20.32 14.97
C ASN A 434 1.99 -18.92 14.79
N ALA A 435 1.78 -18.28 13.64
CA ALA A 435 2.28 -16.95 13.33
C ALA A 435 1.28 -16.12 12.51
N SER A 436 1.20 -14.82 12.78
CA SER A 436 0.30 -13.91 12.06
C SER A 436 0.59 -13.87 10.55
N THR A 437 -0.47 -13.79 9.74
CA THR A 437 -0.37 -13.59 8.29
C THR A 437 0.37 -12.28 7.93
N ARG A 438 0.40 -11.31 8.85
CA ARG A 438 1.11 -10.02 8.71
C ARG A 438 2.62 -10.16 8.57
N PHE A 439 3.19 -11.31 8.94
CA PHE A 439 4.60 -11.61 8.74
C PHE A 439 4.98 -11.80 7.27
N CYS A 440 4.03 -12.04 6.36
CA CYS A 440 4.30 -12.15 4.91
C CYS A 440 4.66 -10.78 4.32
N ASP A 441 5.91 -10.39 4.46
CA ASP A 441 6.49 -9.10 4.06
C ASP A 441 7.99 -9.28 3.83
N GLY A 442 8.53 -8.68 2.77
CA GLY A 442 9.94 -8.87 2.39
C GLY A 442 10.94 -8.42 3.44
N ALA A 443 10.67 -7.34 4.18
CA ALA A 443 11.56 -6.89 5.24
C ALA A 443 11.51 -7.87 6.43
N ARG A 444 10.32 -8.34 6.81
CA ARG A 444 10.14 -9.35 7.87
C ARG A 444 10.76 -10.71 7.51
N PHE A 445 10.80 -11.05 6.23
CA PHE A 445 11.46 -12.27 5.72
C PHE A 445 12.99 -12.12 5.59
N GLY A 446 13.56 -10.95 5.90
CA GLY A 446 15.00 -10.73 5.81
C GLY A 446 15.51 -10.48 4.38
N LEU A 447 14.62 -10.14 3.43
CA LEU A 447 15.01 -9.80 2.05
C LEU A 447 15.53 -8.36 1.92
N GLY A 448 15.49 -7.57 3.00
CA GLY A 448 15.89 -6.16 3.05
C GLY A 448 14.85 -5.21 2.43
N ALA A 449 14.41 -5.50 1.21
CA ALA A 449 13.33 -4.80 0.52
C ALA A 449 12.54 -5.74 -0.38
N GLU A 450 11.32 -5.33 -0.76
CA GLU A 450 10.48 -6.05 -1.71
C GLU A 450 9.95 -5.13 -2.82
N VAL A 451 9.89 -5.67 -4.02
CA VAL A 451 9.22 -5.01 -5.15
C VAL A 451 7.72 -5.24 -5.15
N GLY A 452 7.26 -6.27 -4.42
CA GLY A 452 5.86 -6.64 -4.21
C GLY A 452 5.74 -8.08 -3.71
N ILE A 453 4.50 -8.54 -3.55
CA ILE A 453 4.20 -9.94 -3.25
C ILE A 453 3.61 -10.57 -4.51
N SER A 454 4.00 -11.80 -4.82
CA SER A 454 3.52 -12.55 -5.98
C SER A 454 2.78 -13.80 -5.53
N THR A 455 1.55 -13.98 -6.01
CA THR A 455 0.81 -15.25 -5.90
C THR A 455 0.99 -16.15 -7.12
N SER A 456 1.80 -15.73 -8.09
CA SER A 456 2.14 -16.53 -9.27
C SER A 456 2.90 -17.80 -8.88
N ARG A 457 2.62 -18.90 -9.56
CA ARG A 457 3.34 -20.18 -9.41
C ARG A 457 4.60 -20.27 -10.26
N ILE A 458 4.80 -19.31 -11.17
CA ILE A 458 5.96 -19.25 -12.06
C ILE A 458 6.86 -18.08 -11.67
N HIS A 459 8.17 -18.26 -11.89
CA HIS A 459 9.24 -17.29 -11.66
C HIS A 459 9.52 -16.99 -10.17
N ALA A 460 8.67 -16.18 -9.53
CA ALA A 460 8.82 -15.78 -8.14
C ALA A 460 7.47 -15.78 -7.42
N ARG A 461 7.44 -16.29 -6.19
CA ARG A 461 6.25 -16.49 -5.36
C ARG A 461 6.53 -16.04 -3.92
N GLY A 462 5.57 -15.38 -3.29
CA GLY A 462 5.73 -14.72 -1.99
C GLY A 462 6.31 -13.31 -2.13
N PRO A 463 6.87 -12.73 -1.04
CA PRO A 463 7.59 -11.48 -1.10
C PRO A 463 8.78 -11.54 -2.07
N VAL A 464 8.84 -10.59 -3.00
CA VAL A 464 9.79 -10.61 -4.12
C VAL A 464 10.89 -9.59 -3.87
N GLY A 465 12.07 -10.10 -3.47
CA GLY A 465 13.30 -9.32 -3.31
C GLY A 465 14.18 -9.30 -4.57
N VAL A 466 15.49 -9.14 -4.39
CA VAL A 466 16.48 -9.05 -5.48
C VAL A 466 16.49 -10.28 -6.38
N GLU A 467 16.46 -11.50 -5.80
CA GLU A 467 16.49 -12.76 -6.56
C GLU A 467 15.30 -12.92 -7.51
N GLY A 468 14.13 -12.41 -7.13
CA GLY A 468 12.94 -12.43 -7.99
C GLY A 468 13.00 -11.43 -9.16
N LEU A 469 14.05 -10.62 -9.26
CA LEU A 469 14.34 -9.74 -10.39
C LEU A 469 15.49 -10.25 -11.26
N LEU A 470 15.89 -11.51 -11.07
CA LEU A 470 16.92 -12.18 -11.85
C LEU A 470 16.33 -13.38 -12.59
N THR A 471 16.94 -13.73 -13.71
CA THR A 471 16.72 -14.99 -14.43
C THR A 471 18.03 -15.74 -14.56
N THR A 472 18.06 -16.80 -15.36
CA THR A 472 19.24 -17.63 -15.56
C THR A 472 19.55 -17.81 -17.03
N ARG A 473 20.84 -17.89 -17.36
CA ARG A 473 21.33 -18.22 -18.71
C ARG A 473 22.35 -19.35 -18.65
N TRP A 474 22.52 -20.02 -19.79
CA TRP A 474 23.50 -21.08 -19.97
C TRP A 474 24.69 -20.58 -20.78
N ILE A 475 25.90 -20.79 -20.27
CA ILE A 475 27.16 -20.43 -20.90
C ILE A 475 27.93 -21.71 -21.16
N LEU A 476 28.15 -22.04 -22.44
CA LEU A 476 28.92 -23.20 -22.86
C LEU A 476 30.28 -22.74 -23.36
N ARG A 477 31.35 -23.31 -22.81
CA ARG A 477 32.74 -23.09 -23.23
C ARG A 477 33.29 -24.39 -23.79
N GLY A 478 33.74 -24.34 -25.04
CA GLY A 478 34.34 -25.47 -25.73
C GLY A 478 35.60 -25.07 -26.48
N ASN A 479 36.26 -26.08 -27.04
CA ASN A 479 37.51 -26.01 -27.79
C ASN A 479 37.32 -26.51 -29.25
N GLY A 480 36.11 -26.32 -29.81
CA GLY A 480 35.78 -26.74 -31.18
C GLY A 480 34.96 -28.03 -31.29
N GLN A 481 34.35 -28.50 -30.20
CA GLN A 481 33.44 -29.63 -30.24
C GLN A 481 32.25 -29.34 -31.18
N VAL A 482 31.88 -30.32 -32.00
CA VAL A 482 30.73 -30.27 -32.91
C VAL A 482 29.79 -31.42 -32.59
N VAL A 483 28.48 -31.22 -32.81
CA VAL A 483 27.47 -32.24 -32.50
C VAL A 483 27.64 -33.47 -33.42
N ASP A 484 27.77 -33.29 -34.74
CA ASP A 484 27.93 -34.38 -35.74
C ASP A 484 27.03 -35.62 -35.49
N GLY A 485 25.75 -35.37 -35.19
CA GLY A 485 24.80 -36.43 -34.83
C GLY A 485 25.22 -37.24 -33.60
N ASP A 486 25.86 -36.59 -32.64
CA ASP A 486 26.44 -37.12 -31.41
C ASP A 486 27.57 -38.14 -31.62
N LYS A 487 28.20 -38.17 -32.79
CA LYS A 487 29.31 -39.09 -33.12
C LYS A 487 30.68 -38.58 -32.71
N GLY A 488 30.85 -37.25 -32.66
CA GLY A 488 32.15 -36.60 -32.43
C GLY A 488 32.47 -36.30 -30.96
N VAL A 489 31.54 -36.58 -30.03
CA VAL A 489 31.65 -36.18 -28.63
C VAL A 489 31.23 -37.34 -27.73
N VAL A 490 32.04 -37.63 -26.71
CA VAL A 490 31.68 -38.58 -25.64
C VAL A 490 31.21 -37.79 -24.44
N TYR A 491 29.91 -37.85 -24.15
CA TYR A 491 29.33 -37.14 -23.01
C TYR A 491 29.67 -37.82 -21.68
N THR A 492 30.15 -37.04 -20.72
CA THR A 492 30.48 -37.47 -19.35
C THR A 492 29.48 -36.93 -18.33
N HIS A 493 28.86 -35.77 -18.59
CA HIS A 493 27.93 -35.08 -17.70
C HIS A 493 28.42 -34.97 -16.24
N ARG A 494 29.72 -34.75 -16.06
CA ARG A 494 30.34 -34.67 -14.74
C ARG A 494 30.02 -33.34 -14.08
N ASN A 495 29.31 -33.37 -12.95
CA ASN A 495 29.11 -32.17 -12.14
C ASN A 495 30.46 -31.69 -11.59
N LEU A 496 30.72 -30.40 -11.72
CA LEU A 496 31.91 -29.74 -11.19
C LEU A 496 31.52 -28.92 -9.95
N PRO A 497 32.45 -28.72 -8.99
CA PRO A 497 32.21 -27.80 -7.87
C PRO A 497 31.95 -26.39 -8.36
N LEU A 498 31.16 -25.62 -7.58
CA LEU A 498 30.84 -24.22 -7.84
C LEU A 498 31.97 -23.30 -7.37
#